data_AF-A0A7S2FMB4-F1
#
_entry.id   AF-A0A7S2FMB4-F1
#
_cell.length_a   1.000
_cell.length_b   1.000
_cell.length_c   1.000
_cell.angle_alpha   90.00
_cell.angle_beta   90.00
_cell.angle_gamma   90.00
#
_symmetry.space_group_name_H-M   'P 1'
#
loop_
_entity.id
_entity.type
_entity.pdbx_description
1 polymer ?
#
loop_
_entity_poly.entity_id
_entity_poly.type
_entity_poly.pdbx_seq_one_letter_code
_entity_poly.pdbx_strand_id
1 'polypeptide(L)'
;GFPGPTLFVNPGDKVKLTLQNDLEYPTQADISWTGYEYKLATAFGACEPYSQPNMTSLHLHGMLISPNKKGDSAMRMCGPQEAIEYEFTIPEAHPSGTFFYHPHGDGSHSLQTAGLMAGMVIVND
;
A
#
# COMPACT_ATOMS: atom_id res chain seq x y z
N GLY A 1 3.92 -9.89 13.05
CA GLY A 1 3.67 -11.18 12.38
C GLY A 1 3.07 -10.93 11.02
N PHE A 2 2.91 -11.97 10.20
CA PHE A 2 2.15 -11.91 8.95
C PHE A 2 0.88 -12.76 9.10
N PRO A 3 -0.31 -12.29 8.64
CA PRO A 3 -0.58 -10.94 8.15
C PRO A 3 -0.32 -9.87 9.22
N GLY A 4 -0.41 -8.60 8.83
CA GLY A 4 -0.27 -7.46 9.72
C GLY A 4 -1.26 -7.47 10.90
N PRO A 5 -1.03 -6.64 11.92
CA PRO A 5 -1.86 -6.61 13.12
C PRO A 5 -3.34 -6.31 12.81
N THR A 6 -4.25 -6.88 13.60
CA THR A 6 -5.65 -6.44 13.55
C THR A 6 -5.78 -5.09 14.24
N LEU A 7 -6.35 -4.12 13.55
CA LEU A 7 -6.68 -2.81 14.10
C LEU A 7 -8.09 -2.85 14.68
N PHE A 8 -8.28 -2.35 15.89
CA PHE A 8 -9.58 -2.22 16.53
C PHE A 8 -9.89 -0.74 16.68
N VAL A 9 -11.06 -0.32 16.20
CA VAL A 9 -11.53 1.07 16.25
C VAL A 9 -13.01 1.11 16.63
N ASN A 10 -13.48 2.27 17.05
CA ASN A 10 -14.89 2.53 17.36
C ASN A 10 -15.44 3.63 16.43
N PRO A 11 -16.76 3.64 16.17
CA PRO A 11 -17.41 4.80 15.56
C PRO A 11 -17.08 6.10 16.33
N GLY A 12 -16.74 7.16 15.59
CA GLY A 12 -16.32 8.45 16.15
C GLY A 12 -14.80 8.59 16.38
N ASP A 13 -14.02 7.51 16.28
CA ASP A 13 -12.56 7.59 16.46
C ASP A 13 -11.92 8.52 15.42
N LYS A 14 -10.99 9.35 15.90
CA LYS A 14 -10.07 10.12 15.04
C LYS A 14 -8.79 9.32 14.90
N VAL A 15 -8.56 8.83 13.68
CA VAL A 15 -7.45 7.93 13.38
C VAL A 15 -6.34 8.69 12.67
N LYS A 16 -5.11 8.53 13.17
CA LYS A 16 -3.89 8.95 12.49
C LYS A 16 -2.97 7.74 12.35
N LEU A 17 -2.60 7.41 11.11
CA LEU A 17 -1.74 6.28 10.77
C LEU A 17 -0.56 6.78 9.93
N THR A 18 0.61 6.18 10.13
CA THR A 18 1.78 6.40 9.26
C THR A 18 2.10 5.11 8.54
N LEU A 19 2.06 5.14 7.21
CA LEU A 19 2.59 4.09 6.37
C LEU A 19 4.07 4.38 6.17
N GLN A 20 4.92 3.55 6.76
CA GLN A 20 6.37 3.56 6.56
C GLN A 20 6.69 2.47 5.53
N ASN A 21 7.21 2.86 4.37
CA ASN A 21 7.62 1.91 3.34
C ASN A 21 9.12 1.63 3.47
N ASP A 22 9.46 0.60 4.23
CA ASP A 22 10.85 0.17 4.41
C ASP A 22 11.36 -0.76 3.30
N LEU A 23 10.60 -0.95 2.21
CA LEU A 23 11.10 -1.68 1.05
C LEU A 23 12.29 -0.95 0.44
N GLU A 24 13.27 -1.72 -0.03
CA GLU A 24 14.46 -1.16 -0.68
C GLU A 24 14.07 -0.50 -2.01
N TYR A 25 14.88 0.47 -2.46
CA TYR A 25 14.80 0.89 -3.85
C TYR A 25 14.99 -0.34 -4.75
N PRO A 26 14.18 -0.52 -5.80
CA PRO A 26 14.34 -1.66 -6.68
C PRO A 26 15.78 -1.64 -7.19
N THR A 27 16.52 -2.73 -6.99
CA THR A 27 17.81 -2.90 -7.65
C THR A 27 17.51 -2.85 -9.14
N GLN A 28 17.85 -1.75 -9.81
CA GLN A 28 18.01 -1.80 -11.25
C GLN A 28 19.04 -2.90 -11.46
N ALA A 29 18.61 -4.02 -12.01
CA ALA A 29 19.55 -5.02 -12.46
C ALA A 29 20.35 -4.33 -13.56
N ASP A 30 21.52 -3.81 -13.20
CA ASP A 30 22.45 -3.22 -14.14
C ASP A 30 23.09 -4.39 -14.91
N ILE A 31 22.30 -4.99 -15.79
CA ILE A 31 22.72 -6.12 -16.61
C ILE A 31 23.63 -5.56 -17.70
N SER A 32 24.92 -5.45 -17.39
CA SER A 32 25.95 -5.21 -18.39
C SER A 32 26.26 -6.53 -19.12
N TRP A 33 25.63 -6.74 -20.28
CA TRP A 33 26.08 -7.76 -21.22
C TRP A 33 27.35 -7.27 -21.90
N THR A 34 28.48 -7.96 -21.71
CA THR A 34 29.69 -7.71 -22.50
C THR A 34 29.54 -8.35 -23.89
N GLY A 35 29.79 -7.59 -24.96
CA GLY A 35 29.84 -8.11 -26.34
C GLY A 35 28.71 -7.69 -27.30
N TYR A 36 27.80 -6.78 -26.92
CA TYR A 36 26.73 -6.28 -27.81
C TYR A 36 26.73 -4.74 -27.89
N GLU A 37 26.73 -4.18 -29.11
CA GLU A 37 26.80 -2.71 -29.39
C GLU A 37 25.45 -1.99 -29.33
N TYR A 38 24.58 -2.34 -28.38
CA TYR A 38 23.39 -1.55 -28.12
C TYR A 38 23.13 -1.49 -26.62
N LYS A 39 22.89 -0.27 -26.12
CA LYS A 39 22.29 -0.09 -24.79
C LYS A 39 20.85 -0.58 -24.88
N LEU A 40 20.62 -1.87 -24.64
CA LEU A 40 19.32 -2.28 -24.10
C LEU A 40 19.17 -1.52 -22.79
N ALA A 41 18.20 -0.62 -22.71
CA ALA A 41 17.74 -0.14 -21.42
C ALA A 41 17.38 -1.39 -20.61
N THR A 42 18.26 -1.72 -19.67
CA THR A 42 18.06 -2.78 -18.70
C THR A 42 16.78 -2.46 -17.95
N ALA A 43 15.85 -3.43 -17.97
CA ALA A 43 14.50 -3.35 -17.45
C ALA A 43 13.45 -2.53 -18.24
N PHE A 44 13.33 -2.74 -19.56
CA PHE A 44 11.99 -2.99 -20.12
C PHE A 44 11.60 -4.46 -19.92
N GLY A 45 11.88 -5.00 -18.73
CA GLY A 45 11.14 -6.10 -18.14
C GLY A 45 9.78 -5.59 -17.71
N ALA A 46 9.05 -5.04 -18.67
CA ALA A 46 7.64 -4.78 -18.59
C ALA A 46 6.94 -6.15 -18.56
N CYS A 47 7.10 -6.90 -17.48
CA CYS A 47 5.96 -7.68 -17.00
C CYS A 47 4.95 -6.64 -16.56
N GLU A 48 4.29 -5.95 -17.49
CA GLU A 48 3.04 -5.26 -17.20
C GLU A 48 2.15 -6.31 -16.53
N PRO A 49 1.78 -6.16 -15.25
CA PRO A 49 1.56 -4.89 -14.57
C PRO A 49 2.64 -4.42 -13.54
N TYR A 50 3.76 -5.12 -13.32
CA TYR A 50 4.67 -4.93 -12.18
C TYR A 50 5.81 -3.91 -12.33
N SER A 51 5.56 -2.75 -12.93
CA SER A 51 6.60 -1.74 -13.21
C SER A 51 7.18 -1.05 -11.97
N GLN A 52 6.48 -1.08 -10.83
CA GLN A 52 6.89 -0.41 -9.58
C GLN A 52 6.65 -1.31 -8.35
N PRO A 53 7.31 -2.48 -8.24
CA PRO A 53 6.95 -3.51 -7.26
C PRO A 53 7.12 -3.08 -5.80
N ASN A 54 8.00 -2.11 -5.55
CA ASN A 54 8.29 -1.60 -4.20
C ASN A 54 7.59 -0.27 -3.89
N MET A 55 6.78 0.24 -4.83
CA MET A 55 5.85 1.32 -4.58
C MET A 55 4.63 0.75 -3.85
N THR A 56 4.15 1.37 -2.79
CA THR A 56 3.01 0.85 -2.02
C THR A 56 2.01 1.96 -1.68
N SER A 57 0.89 1.57 -1.10
CA SER A 57 -0.11 2.47 -0.53
C SER A 57 -0.84 1.73 0.60
N LEU A 58 -1.71 2.42 1.32
CA LEU A 58 -2.65 1.80 2.24
C LEU A 58 -4.07 2.12 1.78
N HIS A 59 -4.91 1.09 1.70
CA HIS A 59 -6.33 1.21 1.49
C HIS A 59 -7.11 0.43 2.56
N LEU A 60 -8.13 1.03 3.16
CA LEU A 60 -9.01 0.36 4.13
C LEU A 60 -10.30 -0.08 3.43
N HIS A 61 -10.25 -1.29 2.87
CA HIS A 61 -11.31 -1.89 2.10
C HIS A 61 -12.61 -2.04 2.91
N GLY A 62 -13.68 -1.45 2.38
CA GLY A 62 -15.04 -1.50 2.95
C GLY A 62 -15.34 -0.43 3.99
N MET A 63 -14.35 0.36 4.41
CA MET A 63 -14.56 1.44 5.38
C MET A 63 -15.25 2.65 4.74
N LEU A 64 -16.26 3.21 5.41
CA LEU A 64 -16.98 4.42 5.00
C LEU A 64 -16.25 5.68 5.46
N ILE A 65 -15.02 5.88 5.02
CA ILE A 65 -14.15 7.00 5.42
C ILE A 65 -13.83 7.91 4.24
N SER A 66 -13.43 9.15 4.53
CA SER A 66 -13.14 10.14 3.49
C SER A 66 -11.83 9.80 2.75
N PRO A 67 -11.79 9.87 1.41
CA PRO A 67 -10.56 9.72 0.63
C PRO A 67 -9.76 11.03 0.48
N ASN A 68 -10.34 12.17 0.91
CA ASN A 68 -9.79 13.49 0.62
C ASN A 68 -8.63 13.87 1.54
N LYS A 69 -7.76 14.78 1.08
CA LYS A 69 -6.58 15.27 1.83
C LYS A 69 -5.66 14.11 2.22
N LYS A 70 -5.50 13.83 3.52
CA LYS A 70 -4.76 12.69 4.09
C LYS A 70 -5.68 11.47 4.31
N GLY A 71 -6.88 11.46 3.76
CA GLY A 71 -7.82 10.35 3.90
C GLY A 71 -7.40 9.07 3.17
N ASP A 72 -8.26 8.05 3.23
CA ASP A 72 -8.04 6.76 2.58
C ASP A 72 -8.28 6.84 1.06
N SER A 73 -7.26 7.30 0.35
CA SER A 73 -7.22 7.20 -1.10
C SER A 73 -6.18 6.14 -1.48
N ALA A 74 -6.65 5.13 -2.22
CA ALA A 74 -5.84 4.05 -2.77
C ALA A 74 -4.64 4.54 -3.60
N MET A 75 -4.74 5.75 -4.15
CA MET A 75 -3.75 6.38 -5.03
C MET A 75 -2.74 7.26 -4.26
N ARG A 76 -2.75 7.22 -2.92
CA ARG A 76 -1.71 7.86 -2.09
C ARG A 76 -0.48 6.96 -2.07
N MET A 77 0.34 7.09 -3.10
CA MET A 77 1.53 6.27 -3.33
C MET A 77 2.66 6.67 -2.37
N CYS A 78 3.37 5.68 -1.84
CA CYS A 78 4.48 5.82 -0.90
C CYS A 78 5.74 5.13 -1.44
N GLY A 79 6.77 5.94 -1.73
CA GLY A 79 8.10 5.54 -2.20
C GLY A 79 8.79 4.51 -1.34
N PRO A 80 9.68 3.67 -1.91
CA PRO A 80 10.68 2.98 -1.11
C PRO A 80 11.41 3.99 -0.21
N GLN A 81 11.60 3.65 1.05
CA GLN A 81 12.23 4.49 2.09
C GLN A 81 11.46 5.79 2.41
N GLU A 82 10.21 5.91 1.99
CA GLU A 82 9.35 7.06 2.33
C GLU A 82 8.34 6.72 3.43
N ALA A 83 7.74 7.77 3.99
CA ALA A 83 6.63 7.67 4.92
C ALA A 83 5.50 8.63 4.51
N ILE A 84 4.25 8.14 4.57
CA ILE A 84 3.07 8.99 4.35
C ILE A 84 2.07 8.84 5.50
N GLU A 85 1.44 9.96 5.86
CA GLU A 85 0.42 9.99 6.90
C GLU A 85 -0.99 9.87 6.29
N TYR A 86 -1.82 9.13 7.01
CA TYR A 86 -3.27 9.03 6.82
C TYR A 86 -3.99 9.61 8.05
N GLU A 87 -4.99 10.45 7.80
CA GLU A 87 -5.83 11.07 8.83
C GLU A 87 -7.28 11.07 8.38
N PHE A 88 -8.14 10.43 9.18
CA PHE A 88 -9.58 10.38 8.94
C PHE A 88 -10.33 10.12 10.25
N THR A 89 -11.64 10.37 10.22
CA THR A 89 -12.55 10.04 11.31
C THR A 89 -13.40 8.86 10.89
N ILE A 90 -13.57 7.88 11.76
CA ILE A 90 -14.59 6.84 11.59
C ILE A 90 -15.95 7.50 11.86
N PRO A 91 -16.89 7.59 10.89
CA PRO A 91 -18.18 8.21 11.15
C PRO A 91 -18.90 7.56 12.32
N GLU A 92 -19.66 8.32 13.11
CA GLU A 92 -20.48 7.78 14.21
C GLU A 92 -21.51 6.75 13.71
N ALA A 93 -21.98 6.90 12.47
CA ALA A 93 -22.91 5.98 11.82
C ALA A 93 -22.21 4.85 11.03
N HIS A 94 -20.89 4.68 11.17
CA HIS A 94 -20.19 3.58 10.52
C HIS A 94 -20.66 2.24 11.12
N PRO A 95 -21.04 1.25 10.30
CA PRO A 95 -21.47 -0.04 10.83
C PRO A 95 -20.32 -0.75 11.55
N SER A 96 -20.63 -1.45 12.62
CA SER A 96 -19.72 -2.42 13.23
C SER A 96 -19.50 -3.59 12.27
N GLY A 97 -18.33 -4.24 12.37
CA GLY A 97 -18.02 -5.36 11.51
C GLY A 97 -16.53 -5.59 11.28
N THR A 98 -16.27 -6.49 10.34
CA THR A 98 -14.92 -6.88 9.92
C THR A 98 -14.61 -6.31 8.55
N PHE A 99 -13.54 -5.54 8.48
CA PHE A 99 -13.02 -4.86 7.31
C PHE A 99 -11.55 -5.25 7.12
N PHE A 100 -10.92 -4.74 6.08
CA PHE A 100 -9.61 -5.18 5.65
C PHE A 100 -8.74 -3.98 5.25
N TYR A 101 -7.44 -4.07 5.46
CA TYR A 101 -6.51 -3.09 4.93
C TYR A 101 -5.43 -3.77 4.10
N HIS A 102 -5.10 -3.18 2.94
CA HIS A 102 -4.09 -3.72 2.03
C HIS A 102 -3.52 -2.64 1.10
N PRO A 103 -2.37 -2.92 0.46
CA PRO A 103 -1.83 -2.10 -0.60
C PRO A 103 -2.72 -2.04 -1.83
N HIS A 104 -2.78 -0.86 -2.42
CA HIS A 104 -3.50 -0.61 -3.66
C HIS A 104 -2.60 0.10 -4.70
N GLY A 105 -1.28 0.04 -4.49
CA GLY A 105 -0.32 0.70 -5.37
C GLY A 105 -0.31 0.13 -6.77
N ASP A 106 -0.31 1.03 -7.76
CA ASP A 106 -0.28 0.69 -9.19
C ASP A 106 0.84 -0.28 -9.51
N GLY A 107 0.47 -1.43 -10.07
CA GLY A 107 1.44 -2.42 -10.48
C GLY A 107 2.17 -3.12 -9.33
N SER A 108 1.76 -2.99 -8.09
CA SER A 108 2.40 -3.71 -6.97
C SER A 108 1.39 -4.40 -6.08
N HIS A 109 0.15 -3.89 -6.02
CA HIS A 109 -0.90 -4.33 -5.12
C HIS A 109 -1.09 -5.85 -5.08
N SER A 110 -1.11 -6.54 -6.23
CA SER A 110 -1.33 -7.99 -6.29
C SER A 110 -0.15 -8.78 -5.72
N LEU A 111 1.10 -8.42 -6.05
CA LEU A 111 2.29 -9.08 -5.50
C LEU A 111 2.39 -8.87 -4.00
N GLN A 112 2.18 -7.62 -3.59
CA GLN A 112 2.27 -7.21 -2.20
C GLN A 112 1.20 -7.88 -1.32
N THR A 113 -0.05 -7.94 -1.80
CA THR A 113 -1.14 -8.62 -1.10
C THR A 113 -0.92 -10.14 -1.08
N ALA A 114 -0.46 -10.74 -2.19
CA ALA A 114 -0.08 -12.15 -2.23
C ALA A 114 1.07 -12.48 -1.25
N GLY A 115 1.97 -11.52 -1.01
CA GLY A 115 3.01 -11.55 0.02
C GLY A 115 2.51 -11.28 1.45
N LEU A 116 1.19 -11.27 1.67
CA LEU A 116 0.55 -11.04 2.97
C LEU A 116 0.79 -9.65 3.57
N MET A 117 1.13 -8.64 2.76
CA MET A 117 1.02 -7.24 3.18
C MET A 117 -0.45 -6.87 3.23
N ALA A 118 -1.11 -7.26 4.31
CA ALA A 118 -2.50 -6.97 4.57
C ALA A 118 -2.81 -7.19 6.04
N GLY A 119 -3.99 -6.76 6.49
CA GLY A 119 -4.49 -7.11 7.82
C GLY A 119 -5.95 -6.71 7.98
N MET A 120 -6.49 -6.97 9.16
CA MET A 120 -7.91 -6.76 9.44
C MET A 120 -8.15 -5.44 10.18
N VAL A 121 -9.31 -4.84 9.94
CA VAL A 121 -9.84 -3.74 10.76
C VAL A 121 -11.17 -4.19 11.34
N ILE A 122 -11.32 -4.11 12.67
CA ILE A 122 -12.56 -4.38 13.36
C ILE A 122 -13.13 -3.06 13.86
N VAL A 123 -14.37 -2.77 13.45
CA VAL A 123 -15.15 -1.67 14.01
C VAL A 123 -16.07 -2.28 15.06
N ASN A 124 -15.90 -1.88 16.32
CA ASN A 124 -16.75 -2.33 17.42
C ASN A 124 -18.15 -1.70 17.37
N ASP A 125 -19.05 -2.24 18.17
CA ASP A 125 -20.39 -1.72 18.43
C ASP A 125 -20.43 -0.69 19.58
#